data_AF-A0A2V9J385-F1
#
_entry.id   AF-A0A2V9J385-F1
#
_cell.length_a   1.000
_cell.length_b   1.000
_cell.length_c   1.000
_cell.angle_alpha   90.00
_cell.angle_beta   90.00
_cell.angle_gamma   90.00
#
_symmetry.space_group_name_H-M   'P 1'
#
loop_
_entity.id
_entity.type
_entity.pdbx_description
1 polymer ?
#
loop_
_entity_poly.entity_id
_entity_poly.type
_entity_poly.pdbx_seq_one_letter_code
_entity_poly.pdbx_strand_id
1 'polypeptide(L)'
;LRFGRDDMVKRFLASGRTGFYFSVSREGEVEAGDAVALIDREPNRVAVPDITRLYVSKRYSPAEVETLRRATRVQALPQNWRSYFLGRQEKLG
;
A
#
# COMPACT_ATOMS: atom_id res chain seq x y z
N LEU A 1 10.51 -2.44 24.68
CA LEU A 1 10.23 -2.55 23.22
C LEU A 1 9.24 -3.68 22.97
N ARG A 2 8.15 -3.46 22.20
CA ARG A 2 7.05 -4.44 21.98
C ARG A 2 7.49 -5.86 21.62
N PHE A 3 8.62 -6.01 20.93
CA PHE A 3 9.13 -7.28 20.42
C PHE A 3 10.51 -7.70 20.98
N GLY A 4 11.09 -6.92 21.91
CA GLY A 4 12.38 -7.27 22.54
C GLY A 4 13.57 -7.49 21.60
N ARG A 5 13.54 -6.91 20.39
CA ARG A 5 14.53 -7.13 19.33
C ARG A 5 14.77 -5.87 18.51
N ASP A 6 16.04 -5.52 18.31
CA ASP A 6 16.43 -4.30 17.61
C ASP A 6 16.28 -4.39 16.08
N ASP A 7 16.28 -5.61 15.53
CA ASP A 7 16.20 -5.85 14.09
C ASP A 7 14.76 -5.96 13.55
N MET A 8 13.74 -5.79 14.40
CA MET A 8 12.35 -6.08 14.06
C MET A 8 11.79 -5.20 12.95
N VAL A 9 12.12 -3.91 12.93
CA VAL A 9 11.65 -3.01 11.87
C VAL A 9 12.19 -3.43 10.50
N LYS A 10 13.47 -3.80 10.43
CA LYS A 10 14.11 -4.27 9.19
C LYS A 10 13.48 -5.58 8.71
N ARG A 11 13.23 -6.52 9.62
CA ARG A 11 12.55 -7.80 9.30
C ARG A 11 11.12 -7.59 8.83
N PHE A 12 10.38 -6.74 9.52
CA PHE A 12 9.01 -6.41 9.17
C PHE A 12 8.93 -5.83 7.75
N LEU A 13 9.78 -4.85 7.44
CA LEU A 13 9.85 -4.27 6.10
C LEU A 13 10.28 -5.30 5.05
N ALA A 14 11.30 -6.11 5.33
CA ALA A 14 11.78 -7.15 4.42
C ALA A 14 10.73 -8.23 4.11
N SER A 15 9.82 -8.49 5.06
CA SER A 15 8.74 -9.46 4.85
C SER A 15 7.67 -8.99 3.85
N GLY A 16 7.54 -7.68 3.64
CA GLY A 16 6.43 -7.09 2.88
C GLY A 16 5.05 -7.25 3.51
N ARG A 17 4.95 -7.85 4.71
CA ARG A 17 3.70 -8.07 5.46
C ARG A 17 3.41 -6.89 6.38
N THR A 18 3.30 -5.71 5.79
CA THR A 18 3.23 -4.43 6.51
C THR A 18 1.86 -4.14 7.12
N GLY A 19 0.85 -4.95 6.80
CA GLY A 19 -0.54 -4.63 7.10
C GLY A 19 -1.04 -3.44 6.29
N PHE A 20 -2.19 -2.90 6.66
CA PHE A 20 -2.79 -1.74 6.04
C PHE A 20 -3.79 -1.11 7.00
N TYR A 21 -4.20 0.11 6.67
CA TYR A 21 -5.24 0.85 7.38
C TYR A 21 -6.47 0.98 6.50
N PHE A 22 -7.63 1.05 7.13
CA PHE A 22 -8.89 1.42 6.49
C PHE A 22 -9.27 2.85 6.87
N SER A 23 -9.88 3.57 5.93
CA SER A 23 -10.69 4.73 6.27
C SER A 23 -12.13 4.27 6.52
N VAL A 24 -12.80 4.90 7.48
CA VAL A 24 -14.22 4.66 7.73
C VAL A 24 -15.02 5.44 6.70
N SER A 25 -15.69 4.73 5.78
CA SER A 25 -16.57 5.35 4.77
C SER A 25 -17.96 5.65 5.33
N ARG A 26 -18.43 4.81 6.25
CA ARG A 26 -19.69 4.97 6.98
C ARG A 26 -19.52 4.38 8.37
N GLU A 27 -19.83 5.17 9.39
CA GLU A 27 -19.81 4.72 10.78
C GLU A 27 -20.93 3.71 11.08
N GLY A 28 -20.74 2.92 12.14
CA GLY A 28 -21.68 1.89 12.57
C GLY A 28 -21.08 1.00 13.67
N GLU A 29 -21.85 0.01 14.10
CA GLU A 29 -21.44 -0.97 15.10
C GLU A 29 -20.82 -2.21 14.45
N VAL A 30 -19.81 -2.79 15.10
CA VAL A 30 -19.12 -4.02 14.69
C VAL A 30 -18.75 -4.83 15.92
N GLU A 31 -18.79 -6.16 15.81
CA GLU A 31 -18.46 -7.08 16.89
C GLU A 31 -17.43 -8.15 16.46
N ALA A 32 -16.80 -8.79 17.44
CA ALA A 32 -15.88 -9.87 17.18
C ALA A 32 -16.61 -11.09 16.60
N GLY A 33 -16.21 -11.51 15.40
CA GLY A 33 -16.85 -12.61 14.67
C GLY A 33 -17.62 -12.16 13.43
N ASP A 34 -17.84 -10.84 13.28
CA ASP A 34 -18.45 -10.29 12.06
C ASP A 34 -17.62 -10.62 10.81
N ALA A 35 -18.30 -11.01 9.75
CA ALA A 35 -17.67 -11.34 8.49
C ALA A 35 -17.22 -10.08 7.73
N VAL A 36 -16.01 -10.10 7.19
CA VAL A 36 -15.54 -9.10 6.22
C VAL A 36 -15.94 -9.56 4.83
N ALA A 37 -16.97 -8.92 4.27
CA ALA A 37 -17.43 -9.17 2.90
C ALA A 37 -16.80 -8.20 1.90
N LEU A 38 -16.35 -8.72 0.76
CA LEU A 38 -15.88 -7.90 -0.35
C LEU A 38 -17.08 -7.37 -1.15
N ILE A 39 -17.36 -6.08 -1.02
CA ILE A 39 -18.51 -5.43 -1.71
C ILE A 39 -18.15 -4.83 -3.07
N ASP A 40 -16.89 -4.45 -3.27
CA ASP A 40 -16.39 -3.87 -4.51
C ASP A 40 -14.90 -4.17 -4.70
N ARG A 41 -14.43 -4.15 -5.95
CA ARG A 41 -13.01 -4.32 -6.30
C ARG A 41 -12.51 -3.11 -7.07
N GLU A 42 -11.48 -2.47 -6.53
CA GLU A 42 -10.82 -1.34 -7.15
C GLU A 42 -10.25 -1.73 -8.55
N PRO A 43 -10.57 -0.96 -9.61
CA PRO A 43 -10.32 -1.36 -10.99
C PRO A 43 -8.86 -1.33 -11.42
N ASN A 44 -8.01 -0.51 -10.78
CA ASN A 44 -6.58 -0.46 -11.06
C ASN A 44 -5.83 -1.69 -10.53
N ARG A 45 -6.45 -2.51 -9.66
CA ARG A 45 -5.94 -3.81 -9.17
C ARG A 45 -4.50 -3.72 -8.67
N VAL A 46 -4.24 -2.78 -7.77
CA VAL A 46 -2.94 -2.63 -7.09
C VAL A 46 -3.04 -3.24 -5.70
N ALA A 47 -2.21 -4.24 -5.42
CA ALA A 47 -2.22 -4.88 -4.10
C ALA A 47 -1.42 -4.06 -3.08
N VAL A 48 -1.77 -4.16 -1.79
CA VAL A 48 -1.03 -3.50 -0.71
C VAL A 48 0.48 -3.81 -0.72
N PRO A 49 0.92 -5.07 -0.94
CA PRO A 49 2.36 -5.36 -1.02
C PRO A 49 3.06 -4.65 -2.19
N ASP A 50 2.35 -4.35 -3.27
CA ASP A 50 2.91 -3.61 -4.41
C ASP A 50 3.23 -2.17 -4.01
N ILE A 51 2.36 -1.52 -3.23
CA ILE A 51 2.60 -0.17 -2.68
C ILE A 51 3.87 -0.15 -1.83
N THR A 52 4.03 -1.15 -0.96
CA THR A 52 5.24 -1.29 -0.13
C THR A 52 6.49 -1.51 -0.99
N ARG A 53 6.40 -2.37 -2.02
CA ARG A 53 7.49 -2.62 -2.97
C ARG A 53 7.90 -1.34 -3.70
N LEU A 54 6.94 -0.61 -4.26
CA LEU A 54 7.18 0.65 -4.95
C LEU A 54 7.87 1.69 -4.08
N TYR A 55 7.56 1.72 -2.78
CA TYR A 55 8.17 2.64 -1.82
C TYR A 55 9.63 2.31 -1.54
N VAL A 56 9.97 1.03 -1.33
CA VAL A 56 11.34 0.61 -0.97
C VAL A 56 12.27 0.46 -2.18
N SER A 57 11.72 0.20 -3.37
CA SER A 57 12.49 0.00 -4.59
C SER A 57 13.27 1.27 -4.97
N LYS A 58 14.58 1.13 -5.20
CA LYS A 58 15.46 2.22 -5.66
C LYS A 58 15.44 2.41 -7.17
N ARG A 59 15.16 1.33 -7.91
CA ARG A 59 15.01 1.30 -9.38
C ARG A 59 13.78 0.44 -9.69
N TYR A 60 13.06 0.80 -10.74
CA TYR A 60 11.86 0.07 -11.14
C TYR A 60 12.12 -0.75 -12.40
N SER A 61 11.69 -1.99 -12.37
CA SER A 61 11.48 -2.80 -13.56
C SER A 61 10.31 -2.25 -14.40
N PRO A 62 10.20 -2.59 -15.69
CA PRO A 62 9.06 -2.19 -16.52
C PRO A 62 7.69 -2.54 -15.90
N ALA A 63 7.58 -3.69 -15.24
CA ALA A 63 6.36 -4.11 -14.55
C ALA A 63 6.04 -3.23 -13.32
N GLU A 64 7.06 -2.80 -12.57
CA GLU A 64 6.90 -1.86 -11.47
C GLU A 64 6.54 -0.45 -11.96
N VAL A 65 7.06 -0.03 -13.12
CA VAL A 65 6.65 1.25 -13.73
C VAL A 65 5.16 1.24 -14.08
N GLU A 66 4.66 0.16 -14.66
CA GLU A 66 3.22 0.02 -14.92
C GLU A 66 2.40 -0.01 -13.62
N THR A 67 2.91 -0.71 -12.60
CA THR A 67 2.23 -0.74 -11.29
C THR A 67 2.22 0.62 -10.61
N LEU A 68 3.29 1.41 -10.75
CA LEU A 68 3.38 2.79 -10.29
C LEU A 68 2.34 3.69 -10.99
N ARG A 69 2.13 3.50 -12.31
CA ARG A 69 1.08 4.20 -13.09
C ARG A 69 -0.32 3.84 -12.65
N ARG A 70 -0.59 2.57 -12.38
CA ARG A 70 -1.89 2.14 -11.83
C ARG A 70 -2.10 2.67 -10.41
N ALA A 71 -1.06 2.67 -9.57
CA ALA A 71 -1.13 3.13 -8.19
C ALA A 71 -1.55 4.60 -8.08
N THR A 72 -1.01 5.49 -8.93
CA THR A 72 -1.38 6.92 -8.91
C THR A 72 -2.80 7.22 -9.37
N ARG A 73 -3.50 6.22 -9.94
CA ARG A 73 -4.92 6.30 -10.36
C ARG A 73 -5.89 5.74 -9.32
N VAL A 74 -5.42 4.99 -8.32
CA VAL A 74 -6.26 4.45 -7.23
C VAL A 74 -6.85 5.62 -6.44
N GLN A 75 -8.18 5.73 -6.39
CA GLN A 75 -8.84 6.86 -5.71
C GLN A 75 -8.59 6.86 -4.19
N ALA A 76 -8.63 5.67 -3.56
CA ALA A 76 -8.42 5.51 -2.13
C ALA A 76 -6.95 5.72 -1.67
N LEU A 77 -6.00 5.91 -2.59
CA LEU A 77 -4.60 6.14 -2.22
C LEU A 77 -4.46 7.53 -1.56
N PRO A 78 -3.89 7.62 -0.34
CA PRO A 78 -3.69 8.89 0.34
C PRO A 78 -2.88 9.89 -0.48
N GLN A 79 -3.21 11.18 -0.35
CA GLN A 79 -2.63 12.23 -1.19
C GLN A 79 -1.10 12.32 -1.08
N ASN A 80 -0.54 12.15 0.12
CA ASN A 80 0.91 12.15 0.32
C ASN A 80 1.61 11.00 -0.44
N TRP A 81 1.01 9.80 -0.45
CA TRP A 81 1.51 8.66 -1.21
C TRP A 81 1.39 8.89 -2.72
N ARG A 82 0.27 9.46 -3.17
CA ARG A 82 0.06 9.81 -4.58
C ARG A 82 1.12 10.81 -5.06
N SER A 83 1.33 11.90 -4.31
CA SER A 83 2.36 12.90 -4.63
C SER A 83 3.76 12.30 -4.65
N TYR A 84 4.08 11.43 -3.68
CA TYR A 84 5.37 10.73 -3.63
C TYR A 84 5.59 9.89 -4.90
N PHE A 85 4.59 9.09 -5.31
CA PHE A 85 4.70 8.25 -6.49
C PHE A 85 4.73 9.02 -7.81
N LEU A 86 3.97 10.11 -7.94
CA LEU A 86 4.05 11.00 -9.11
C LEU A 86 5.47 11.56 -9.28
N GLY A 87 6.08 12.07 -8.20
CA GLY A 87 7.46 12.56 -8.26
C GLY A 87 8.50 11.46 -8.55
N ARG A 88 8.17 10.19 -8.28
CA ARG A 88 8.99 9.05 -8.71
C ARG A 88 8.80 8.73 -10.20
N GLN A 89 7.62 8.94 -10.75
CA GLN A 89 7.33 8.74 -12.19
C GLN A 89 8.02 9.78 -13.06
N GLU A 90 8.00 11.04 -12.66
CA GLU A 90 8.65 12.14 -13.39
C GLU A 90 10.15 11.89 -13.57
N LYS A 91 10.81 11.27 -12.59
CA LYS A 91 12.24 10.92 -12.64
C LYS A 91 12.59 9.73 -13.55
N LEU A 92 11.57 9.06 -14.11
CA LEU A 92 11.76 7.93 -15.04
C LEU A 92 11.64 8.36 -16.50
N GLY A 93 11.10 9.56 -16.77
CA GLY A 93 11.12 10.21 -18.07
C GLY A 93 12.41 10.99 -18.27
#